data_AF-A0A398CSF0-F1
#
_entry.id   AF-A0A398CSF0-F1
#
_cell.length_a   1.000
_cell.length_b   1.000
_cell.length_c   1.000
_cell.angle_alpha   90.00
_cell.angle_beta   90.00
_cell.angle_gamma   90.00
#
_symmetry.space_group_name_H-M   'P 1'
#
loop_
_entity.id
_entity.type
_entity.pdbx_description
1 polymer ?
#
loop_
_entity_poly.entity_id
_entity_poly.type
_entity_poly.pdbx_seq_one_letter_code
_entity_poly.pdbx_strand_id
1 'polypeptide(L)' 'MNKTAYIGLVQAARARDQREPVTVWIDDKPVETGVIEELTEEYILVNGSYYLIRVVHLSFADEPIEAL' A
#
# COMPACT_ATOMS: atom_id res chain seq x y z
N MET A 1 -13.05 13.56 -6.70
CA MET A 1 -12.10 12.42 -6.81
C MET A 1 -10.87 12.78 -6.01
N ASN A 2 -10.57 12.05 -4.93
CA ASN A 2 -9.55 12.41 -3.93
C ASN A 2 -8.15 12.09 -4.49
N LYS A 3 -7.30 13.09 -4.71
CA LYS A 3 -5.99 12.94 -5.38
C LYS A 3 -5.06 11.94 -4.68
N THR A 4 -5.19 11.78 -3.36
CA THR A 4 -4.40 10.88 -2.53
C THR A 4 -4.56 9.41 -2.91
N ALA A 5 -5.76 8.98 -3.32
CA ALA A 5 -6.01 7.59 -3.71
C ALA A 5 -5.29 7.21 -5.02
N TYR A 6 -5.08 8.18 -5.91
CA TYR A 6 -4.42 7.95 -7.20
C TYR A 6 -2.90 7.80 -7.06
N ILE A 7 -2.29 8.54 -6.13
CA ILE A 7 -0.86 8.44 -5.83
C ILE A 7 -0.55 7.07 -5.18
N GLY A 8 -1.41 6.61 -4.25
CA GLY A 8 -1.27 5.29 -3.62
C GLY A 8 -1.32 4.12 -4.61
N LEU A 9 -2.17 4.21 -5.65
CA LEU A 9 -2.27 3.18 -6.70
C LEU A 9 -0.99 3.08 -7.55
N VAL A 10 -0.42 4.22 -7.95
CA VAL A 10 0.82 4.24 -8.74
C VAL A 10 2.01 3.71 -7.93
N GLN A 11 2.09 4.07 -6.64
CA GLN A 11 3.10 3.55 -5.73
C GLN A 11 2.94 2.05 -5.50
N ALA A 12 1.72 1.57 -5.29
CA ALA A 12 1.42 0.14 -5.15
C ALA A 12 1.82 -0.66 -6.40
N ALA A 13 1.54 -0.13 -7.60
CA ALA A 13 1.93 -0.77 -8.86
C ALA A 13 3.45 -0.88 -8.98
N ARG A 14 4.18 0.20 -8.69
CA ARG A 14 5.65 0.18 -8.66
C ARG A 14 6.19 -0.82 -7.65
N ALA A 15 5.66 -0.82 -6.42
CA ALA A 15 6.10 -1.70 -5.35
C ALA A 15 5.91 -3.18 -5.73
N ARG A 16 4.76 -3.51 -6.35
CA ARG A 16 4.50 -4.85 -6.90
C ARG A 16 5.51 -5.26 -7.96
N ASP A 17 5.73 -4.40 -8.96
CA ASP A 17 6.62 -4.70 -10.09
C ASP A 17 8.07 -4.91 -9.64
N GLN A 18 8.52 -4.16 -8.63
CA GLN A 18 9.86 -4.26 -8.07
C GLN A 18 9.98 -5.28 -6.93
N ARG A 19 8.88 -5.91 -6.53
CA ARG A 19 8.77 -6.75 -5.31
C ARG A 19 9.31 -6.04 -4.07
N GLU A 20 9.09 -4.73 -4.01
CA GLU A 20 9.52 -3.88 -2.90
C GLU A 20 8.53 -4.04 -1.73
N PRO A 21 9.01 -4.26 -0.50
CA PRO A 21 8.14 -4.42 0.65
C PRO A 21 7.45 -3.10 1.03
N VAL A 22 6.16 -3.19 1.34
CA VAL A 22 5.31 -2.09 1.79
C VAL A 22 4.71 -2.41 3.14
N THR A 23 4.45 -1.37 3.94
CA THR A 23 3.65 -1.46 5.15
C THR A 23 2.22 -1.00 4.85
N VAL A 24 1.25 -1.82 5.21
CA VAL A 24 -0.19 -1.54 5.14
C VAL A 24 -0.64 -0.88 6.43
N TRP A 25 -1.29 0.27 6.30
CA TRP A 25 -1.83 1.05 7.40
C TRP A 25 -3.35 1.13 7.34
N ILE A 26 -4.00 0.92 8.48
CA ILE A 26 -5.46 1.09 8.67
C ILE A 26 -5.66 1.92 9.94
N ASP A 27 -6.47 2.98 9.86
CA ASP A 27 -6.72 3.91 10.97
C ASP A 27 -5.42 4.36 11.68
N ASP A 28 -4.43 4.74 10.87
CA ASP A 28 -3.09 5.18 11.29
C ASP A 28 -2.27 4.14 12.08
N LYS A 29 -2.66 2.86 12.01
CA LYS A 29 -1.93 1.75 12.63
C LYS A 29 -1.32 0.84 11.58
N PRO A 30 -0.04 0.47 11.71
CA PRO A 30 0.56 -0.51 10.82
C PRO A 30 -0.02 -1.89 11.15
N VAL A 31 -0.49 -2.59 10.12
CA VAL A 31 -1.15 -3.90 10.27
C VAL A 31 -0.26 -5.01 9.74
N GLU A 32 0.42 -4.78 8.61
CA GLU A 32 1.24 -5.79 7.96
C GLU A 32 2.37 -5.13 7.15
N THR A 33 3.54 -5.76 7.11
CA THR A 33 4.61 -5.44 6.16
C THR A 33 4.86 -6.64 5.27
N GLY A 34 4.86 -6.43 3.95
CA GLY A 34 4.96 -7.52 3.00
C GLY A 34 5.13 -7.05 1.57
N VAL A 35 5.13 -8.00 0.64
CA VAL A 35 5.16 -7.70 -0.79
C VAL A 35 3.76 -7.73 -1.35
N ILE A 36 3.47 -6.82 -2.30
CA ILE A 36 2.22 -6.84 -3.03
C ILE A 36 2.29 -7.99 -4.06
N GLU A 37 1.42 -8.98 -3.89
CA GLU A 37 1.29 -10.14 -4.78
C GLU A 37 0.33 -9.85 -5.93
N GLU A 38 -0.77 -9.14 -5.60
CA GLU A 38 -1.84 -8.78 -6.52
C GLU A 38 -2.31 -7.34 -6.27
N LEU A 39 -2.66 -6.65 -7.35
CA LEU A 39 -3.21 -5.29 -7.33
C LEU A 39 -4.32 -5.20 -8.36
N THR A 40 -5.51 -4.80 -7.91
CA THR A 40 -6.68 -4.49 -8.75
C THR A 40 -7.12 -3.04 -8.52
N GLU A 41 -8.21 -2.61 -9.16
CA GLU A 41 -8.82 -1.29 -8.87
C GLU A 41 -9.50 -1.25 -7.49
N GLU A 42 -9.81 -2.41 -6.89
CA GLU A 42 -10.58 -2.51 -5.64
C GLU A 42 -9.73 -2.91 -4.44
N TYR A 43 -8.76 -3.81 -4.63
CA TYR A 43 -7.97 -4.41 -3.56
C TYR A 43 -6.50 -4.65 -3.91
N ILE A 44 -5.70 -4.84 -2.87
CA ILE A 44 -4.34 -5.39 -2.91
C ILE A 44 -4.26 -6.69 -2.11
N LEU A 45 -3.37 -7.59 -2.53
CA LEU A 45 -3.00 -8.79 -1.80
C LEU A 45 -1.56 -8.63 -1.29
N VAL A 46 -1.37 -8.72 0.02
CA VAL A 46 -0.05 -8.63 0.67
C VAL A 46 0.15 -9.85 1.54
N ASN A 47 1.19 -10.65 1.27
CA ASN A 47 1.48 -11.95 1.91
C ASN A 47 0.24 -12.87 2.08
N GLY A 48 -0.65 -12.92 1.09
CA GLY A 48 -1.91 -13.68 1.18
C GLY A 48 -3.08 -13.01 1.92
N SER A 49 -2.91 -11.82 2.50
CA SER A 49 -3.97 -11.02 3.13
C SER A 49 -4.56 -9.97 2.18
N TYR A 50 -5.90 -9.84 2.16
CA TYR A 50 -6.62 -8.94 1.26
C TYR A 50 -6.95 -7.60 1.91
N TYR A 51 -6.71 -6.49 1.19
CA TYR A 51 -6.96 -5.14 1.67
C TYR A 51 -7.67 -4.27 0.62
N LEU A 52 -8.74 -3.58 1.02
CA LEU A 52 -9.46 -2.65 0.14
C LEU A 52 -8.68 -1.34 -0.02
N ILE A 53 -8.41 -0.94 -1.26
CA ILE A 53 -7.58 0.25 -1.56
C ILE A 53 -8.17 1.54 -0.96
N ARG A 54 -9.50 1.61 -0.87
CA ARG A 54 -10.20 2.80 -0.35
C ARG A 54 -10.05 3.04 1.17
N VAL A 55 -9.56 2.06 1.93
CA VAL A 55 -9.43 2.15 3.40
C VAL A 55 -8.00 1.99 3.90
N VAL A 56 -7.05 1.72 3.00
CA VAL A 56 -5.65 1.51 3.38
C VAL A 56 -4.75 2.62 2.90
N HIS A 57 -3.70 2.87 3.67
CA HIS A 57 -2.55 3.65 3.25
C HIS A 57 -1.34 2.72 3.13
N LEU A 58 -0.45 3.01 2.18
CA LEU A 58 0.78 2.24 1.94
C LEU A 58 1.97 3.15 2.12
N SER A 59 2.99 2.66 2.82
CA SER A 59 4.32 3.27 2.87
C SER A 59 5.38 2.25 2.47
N PHE A 60 6.48 2.71 1.87
CA PHE A 60 7.65 1.85 1.66
C PHE A 60 8.36 1.59 2.99
N ALA A 61 8.97 0.42 3.14
CA ALA A 61 9.62 0.02 4.39
C ALA A 61 10.82 0.91 4.77
N ASP A 62 11.46 1.57 3.80
CA ASP A 62 12.69 2.35 3.97
C ASP A 62 12.48 3.87 3.89
N GLU A 63 11.24 4.36 3.76
CA GLU A 63 10.97 5.80 3.77
C GLU A 63 10.72 6.30 5.21
N PRO A 64 11.54 7.21 5.76
CA PRO A 64 11.19 7.88 7.00
C PRO A 64 9.91 8.67 6.76
N ILE A 65 8.97 8.59 7.71
CA ILE A 65 7.78 9.45 7.74
C ILE A 65 8.29 10.89 7.93
N GLU A 66 8.62 11.59 6.85
CA GLU A 66 8.49 13.03 6.86
C GLU A 66 7.00 13.29 7.07
N ALA A 67 6.70 13.85 8.24
CA ALA A 67 5.36 14.13 8.72
C ALA A 67 4.51 14.73 7.60
N LEU A 68 3.40 14.06 7.30
CA LEU A 68 2.27 14.64 6.58
C LEU A 68 1.80 15.92 7.27
#